data_AF-A0A0K1W198-F1
#
_entry.id   AF-A0A0K1W198-F1
#
_cell.length_a   1.000
_cell.length_b   1.000
_cell.length_c   1.000
_cell.angle_alpha   90.00
_cell.angle_beta   90.00
_cell.angle_gamma   90.00
#
_symmetry.space_group_name_H-M   'P 1'
#
loop_
_entity.id
_entity.type
_entity.pdbx_description
1 polymer ?
#
loop_
_entity_poly.entity_id
_entity_poly.type
_entity_poly.pdbx_seq_one_letter_code
_entity_poly.pdbx_strand_id
1 'polypeptide(L)' 'MGNIIATDVSYIPGLVKGNNFYLSAAISHKTKKIESWLLSDRNDSELVVNTIKKINKTNYILHSDHGT' A
#
# COMPACT_ATOMS: atom_id res chain seq x y z
N MET A 1 -20.00 5.88 9.73
CA MET A 1 -19.51 5.23 8.49
C MET A 1 -18.00 5.30 8.49
N GLY A 2 -17.37 4.12 8.58
CA GLY A 2 -16.10 3.88 9.28
C GLY A 2 -14.82 4.41 8.61
N ASN A 3 -13.77 4.52 9.42
CA ASN A 3 -12.40 4.76 8.99
C ASN A 3 -11.90 3.54 8.21
N ILE A 4 -12.27 3.41 6.93
CA ILE A 4 -11.76 2.34 6.07
C ILE A 4 -10.47 2.82 5.41
N ILE A 5 -9.43 1.99 5.49
CA ILE A 5 -8.19 2.16 4.75
C ILE A 5 -8.09 1.00 3.78
N ALA A 6 -7.99 1.32 2.49
CA ALA A 6 -7.77 0.34 1.44
C ALA A 6 -6.27 0.23 1.13
N THR A 7 -5.77 -0.97 0.90
CA THR A 7 -4.39 -1.21 0.46
C THR A 7 -4.35 -1.87 -0.90
N ASP A 8 -3.35 -1.50 -1.69
CA ASP A 8 -3.07 -2.11 -2.98
C ASP A 8 -1.56 -2.05 -3.26
N VAL A 9 -1.07 -2.92 -4.15
CA VAL A 9 0.31 -2.94 -4.66
C VAL A 9 0.30 -2.76 -6.17
N SER A 10 0.87 -1.66 -6.64
CA SER A 10 1.02 -1.37 -8.06
C SER A 10 2.44 -1.59 -8.54
N TYR A 11 2.59 -2.24 -9.70
CA TYR A 11 3.88 -2.34 -10.39
C TYR A 11 4.19 -1.05 -11.15
N ILE A 12 5.41 -0.51 -10.94
CA ILE A 12 5.93 0.67 -11.61
C ILE A 12 7.11 0.22 -12.49
N PRO A 13 6.97 0.26 -13.83
CA PRO A 13 8.06 -0.10 -14.73
C PRO A 13 9.18 0.94 -14.64
N GLY A 14 10.41 0.46 -14.54
CA GLY A 14 11.60 1.29 -14.68
C GLY A 14 11.83 1.71 -16.13
N LEU A 15 12.43 2.89 -16.32
CA LEU A 15 12.92 3.31 -17.64
C LEU A 15 14.12 2.48 -18.11
N VAL A 16 14.76 1.74 -17.20
CA VAL A 16 15.92 0.87 -17.46
C VAL A 16 15.58 -0.54 -16.95
N LYS A 17 15.98 -1.56 -17.72
CA LYS A 17 15.79 -2.97 -17.37
C LYS A 17 16.40 -3.26 -15.99
N GLY A 18 15.59 -3.84 -15.10
CA GLY A 18 16.01 -4.16 -13.73
C GLY A 18 15.67 -3.09 -12.68
N ASN A 19 15.20 -1.91 -13.08
CA ASN A 19 14.79 -0.83 -12.16
C ASN A 19 13.27 -0.76 -11.99
N ASN A 20 12.62 -1.91 -11.93
CA ASN A 20 11.18 -1.97 -11.68
C ASN A 20 10.91 -1.94 -10.18
N PHE A 21 9.82 -1.32 -9.78
CA PHE A 21 9.44 -1.21 -8.38
C PHE A 21 7.98 -1.62 -8.18
N TYR A 22 7.68 -2.03 -6.96
CA TYR A 22 6.34 -2.23 -6.45
C TYR A 22 6.04 -1.12 -5.44
N LEU A 23 4.96 -0.40 -5.70
CA LEU A 23 4.41 0.61 -4.79
C LEU A 23 3.29 -0.01 -3.99
N SER A 24 3.53 -0.22 -2.71
CA SER A 24 2.45 -0.50 -1.77
C SER A 24 1.92 0.81 -1.21
N ALA A 25 0.61 1.02 -1.30
CA ALA A 25 -0.05 2.23 -0.82
C ALA A 25 -1.24 1.88 0.08
N ALA A 26 -1.42 2.65 1.15
CA ALA A 26 -2.59 2.62 2.02
C ALA A 26 -3.35 3.93 1.90
N ILE A 27 -4.60 3.88 1.47
CA ILE A 27 -5.41 5.04 1.10
C ILE A 27 -6.70 5.07 1.93
N SER A 28 -7.03 6.22 2.51
CA SER A 28 -8.33 6.40 3.15
C SER A 28 -9.44 6.31 2.11
N HIS A 29 -10.36 5.37 2.29
CA HIS A 29 -11.47 5.16 1.36
C HIS A 29 -12.36 6.41 1.24
N LYS A 30 -12.54 7.15 2.33
CA LYS A 30 -13.39 8.35 2.41
C LYS A 30 -12.74 9.59 1.82
N THR A 31 -11.51 9.92 2.25
CA THR A 31 -10.87 11.20 1.89
C THR A 31 -9.94 11.09 0.69
N LYS A 32 -9.65 9.86 0.22
CA LYS A 32 -8.64 9.55 -0.80
C LYS A 32 -7.23 9.98 -0.42
N LYS A 33 -6.99 10.36 0.84
CA LYS A 33 -5.66 10.68 1.36
C LYS A 33 -4.81 9.39 1.39
N ILE A 34 -3.57 9.49 0.91
CA ILE A 34 -2.54 8.47 1.14
C ILE A 34 -2.13 8.55 2.62
N GLU A 35 -2.43 7.51 3.38
CA GLU A 35 -2.08 7.41 4.80
C GLU A 35 -0.67 6.86 5.00
N SER A 36 -0.20 6.04 4.07
CA SER A 36 1.16 5.49 4.04
C SER A 36 1.48 4.93 2.67
N TRP A 37 2.76 4.85 2.33
CA TRP A 37 3.26 4.17 1.13
C TRP A 37 4.71 3.71 1.31
N LEU A 38 5.11 2.71 0.52
CA LEU A 38 6.48 2.21 0.41
C LEU A 38 6.77 1.73 -1.02
N LEU A 39 8.04 1.85 -1.41
CA LEU A 39 8.60 1.26 -2.62
C LEU A 39 9.52 0.10 -2.27
N SER A 40 9.50 -0.94 -3.09
CA SER A 40 10.42 -2.08 -3.02
C SER A 40 10.68 -2.62 -4.42
N ASP A 41 11.81 -3.26 -4.64
CA ASP A 41 12.08 -4.06 -5.84
C ASP A 41 11.42 -5.46 -5.78
N ARG A 42 10.82 -5.81 -4.64
CA ARG A 42 10.11 -7.08 -4.38
C ARG A 42 8.63 -6.85 -4.08
N ASN A 43 7.78 -7.72 -4.65
CA ASN A 43 6.37 -7.82 -4.31
C ASN A 43 6.18 -8.95 -3.29
N ASP A 44 6.23 -8.60 -2.00
CA ASP A 44 6.04 -9.54 -0.91
C ASP A 44 5.09 -8.99 0.17
N SER A 45 4.62 -9.86 1.06
CA SER A 45 3.73 -9.46 2.15
C SER A 45 4.43 -8.52 3.15
N GLU A 46 5.77 -8.55 3.23
CA GLU A 46 6.53 -7.70 4.13
C GLU A 46 6.44 -6.23 3.71
N LEU A 47 6.49 -5.93 2.41
CA LEU A 47 6.22 -4.60 1.86
C LEU A 47 4.87 -4.06 2.35
N VAL A 48 3.80 -4.86 2.21
CA VAL A 48 2.43 -4.45 2.59
C VAL A 48 2.32 -4.23 4.11
N VAL A 49 2.83 -5.17 4.91
CA VAL A 49 2.83 -5.07 6.38
C VAL A 49 3.59 -3.82 6.84
N ASN A 50 4.73 -3.52 6.22
CA ASN A 50 5.53 -2.34 6.55
C ASN A 50 4.84 -1.04 6.13
N THR A 51 4.08 -1.03 5.03
CA THR A 51 3.22 0.10 4.66
C THR A 51 2.16 0.34 5.73
N ILE A 52 1.47 -0.71 6.18
CA ILE A 52 0.40 -0.62 7.19
C ILE A 52 0.94 -0.11 8.54
N LYS A 53 2.11 -0.60 8.98
CA LYS A 53 2.74 -0.17 10.25
C LYS A 53 3.04 1.33 10.32
N LYS A 54 3.19 2.00 9.17
CA LYS A 54 3.45 3.45 9.08
C LYS A 54 2.18 4.31 9.13
N ILE A 55 0.99 3.71 9.13
CA ILE A 55 -0.28 4.44 9.24
C ILE A 55 -0.39 5.06 10.64
N ASN A 56 -0.39 6.39 10.72
CA ASN A 56 -0.59 7.11 11.98
C ASN A 56 -2.10 7.34 12.27
N LYS A 57 -2.85 6.26 12.39
CA LYS A 57 -4.29 6.25 12.72
C LYS A 57 -4.63 5.06 13.60
N THR A 58 -5.60 5.25 14.49
CA THR A 58 -6.18 4.18 15.30
C THR A 58 -7.64 3.93 14.87
N ASN A 59 -8.20 2.78 15.27
CA ASN A 59 -9.61 2.42 15.04
C ASN A 59 -10.04 2.55 13.56
N TYR A 60 -9.39 1.76 12.70
CA TYR A 60 -9.73 1.64 11.29
C TYR A 60 -9.94 0.19 10.87
N ILE A 61 -10.69 -0.01 9.80
CA ILE A 61 -10.82 -1.31 9.13
C ILE A 61 -9.86 -1.29 7.94
N LEU A 62 -8.98 -2.29 7.89
CA LEU A 62 -8.12 -2.51 6.74
C LEU A 62 -8.88 -3.36 5.70
N HIS A 63 -8.85 -2.92 4.45
CA HIS A 63 -9.39 -3.66 3.31
C HIS A 63 -8.28 -3.84 2.27
N SER A 64 -8.00 -5.08 1.89
CA SER A 64 -7.14 -5.41 0.76
C SER A 64 -7.94 -6.31 -0.17
N ASP A 65 -7.57 -6.32 -1.45
CA ASP A 65 -8.02 -7.36 -2.36
C ASP A 65 -7.42 -8.73 -2.00
N HIS A 66 -7.88 -9.77 -2.70
CA HIS A 66 -7.37 -11.14 -2.54
C HIS A 66 -6.15 -11.36 -3.44
N GLY A 67 -5.10 -10.57 -3.23
CA GLY A 67 -3.79 -10.80 -3.85
C GLY A 67 -3.31 -12.24 -3.65
N THR A 68 -2.60 -12.78 -4.64
CA THR A 68 -2.09 -14.17 -4.67
C THR A 68 -0.70 -14.28 -4.06
#